data_AF-A0A2N3TE78-F1
#
_entry.id   AF-A0A2N3TE78-F1
#
_cell.length_a   1.000
_cell.length_b   1.000
_cell.length_c   1.000
_cell.angle_alpha   90.00
_cell.angle_beta   90.00
_cell.angle_gamma   90.00
#
_symmetry.space_group_name_H-M   'P 1'
#
loop_
_entity.id
_entity.type
_entity.pdbx_description
1 polymer ?
#
loop_
_entity_poly.entity_id
_entity_poly.type
_entity_poly.pdbx_seq_one_letter_code
_entity_poly.pdbx_strand_id
1 'polypeptide(L)'
;MLSKLKKAVDNKGVYDLIIKNADDLEQAYVGQSKNIFKRMQRHFGKSGKLKSAQEVIQGVTHKMAGSTKAEREIYEQFIIAEKYGGVIKDKSIFKKLLNKVNPVGGRYDLNSVGGLRKFKQKAREIAEKYNLPKEYQQINLN
;
A
#
# COMPACT_ATOMS: atom_id res chain seq x y z
N MET A 1 -18.63 1.88 38.76
CA MET A 1 -18.90 1.47 37.37
C MET A 1 -18.59 2.61 36.43
N LEU A 2 -17.62 2.43 35.52
CA LEU A 2 -17.40 3.13 34.24
C LEU A 2 -15.91 3.08 33.88
N SER A 3 -15.34 1.87 33.77
CA SER A 3 -14.19 1.71 32.89
C SER A 3 -14.74 1.85 31.47
N LYS A 4 -14.69 3.07 30.91
CA LYS A 4 -14.89 3.27 29.48
C LYS A 4 -13.94 2.32 28.76
N LEU A 5 -14.47 1.18 28.30
CA LEU A 5 -13.85 0.34 27.30
C LEU A 5 -13.58 1.27 26.12
N LYS A 6 -12.36 1.83 26.06
CA LYS A 6 -11.86 2.50 24.86
C LYS A 6 -12.03 1.47 23.75
N LYS A 7 -13.05 1.64 22.89
CA LYS A 7 -13.21 0.82 21.68
C LYS A 7 -11.83 0.81 21.02
N ALA A 8 -11.21 -0.36 20.94
CA ALA A 8 -9.93 -0.48 20.28
C ALA A 8 -10.09 0.07 18.86
N VAL A 9 -9.39 1.15 18.54
CA VAL A 9 -9.50 1.77 17.22
C VAL A 9 -8.94 0.78 16.20
N ASP A 10 -9.79 0.31 15.30
CA ASP A 10 -9.38 -0.62 14.24
C ASP A 10 -8.55 0.12 13.18
N ASN A 11 -7.24 0.10 13.38
CA ASN A 11 -6.26 0.78 12.53
C ASN A 11 -5.75 -0.09 11.38
N LYS A 12 -6.54 -1.08 10.94
CA LYS A 12 -6.26 -1.83 9.71
C LYS A 12 -6.28 -0.91 8.50
N GLY A 13 -5.46 -1.23 7.51
CA GLY A 13 -5.54 -0.61 6.20
C GLY A 13 -4.23 -0.62 5.44
N VAL A 14 -4.14 0.28 4.47
CA VAL A 14 -2.98 0.47 3.59
C VAL A 14 -2.38 1.85 3.86
N TYR A 15 -1.06 1.95 3.86
CA TYR A 15 -0.34 3.22 3.85
C TYR A 15 0.42 3.34 2.54
N ASP A 16 0.46 4.56 2.02
CA ASP A 16 1.10 4.93 0.77
C ASP A 16 2.01 6.13 1.05
N LEU A 17 3.33 5.92 0.96
CA LEU A 17 4.34 6.92 1.27
C LEU A 17 5.20 7.22 0.06
N ILE A 18 5.60 8.48 -0.10
CA ILE A 18 6.75 8.86 -0.93
C ILE A 18 7.84 9.33 0.03
N ILE A 19 8.99 8.68 -0.04
CA ILE A 19 10.13 8.96 0.83
C ILE A 19 11.33 9.41 0.01
N LYS A 20 12.21 10.17 0.66
CA LYS A 20 13.49 10.59 0.13
C LYS A 20 14.62 9.98 0.95
N ASN A 21 15.61 9.40 0.27
CA ASN A 21 16.82 8.86 0.89
C ASN A 21 18.02 9.78 0.63
N ALA A 22 19.17 9.47 1.24
CA ALA A 22 20.39 10.27 1.15
C ALA A 22 20.91 10.53 -0.28
N ASP A 23 20.55 9.69 -1.24
CA ASP A 23 20.89 9.86 -2.66
C ASP A 23 19.94 10.83 -3.39
N ASP A 24 19.09 11.57 -2.66
CA ASP A 24 18.05 12.50 -3.17
C ASP A 24 16.95 11.83 -4.03
N LEU A 25 16.96 10.49 -4.16
CA LEU A 25 15.97 9.78 -4.96
C LEU A 25 14.62 9.64 -4.25
N GLU A 26 13.53 9.99 -4.95
CA GLU A 26 12.16 9.78 -4.47
C GLU A 26 11.72 8.33 -4.66
N GLN A 27 11.11 7.76 -3.64
CA GLN A 27 10.74 6.34 -3.65
C GLN A 27 9.33 6.14 -3.07
N ALA A 28 8.49 5.47 -3.84
CA ALA A 28 7.18 5.03 -3.36
C ALA A 28 7.32 3.82 -2.43
N TYR A 29 6.57 3.83 -1.34
CA TYR A 29 6.51 2.78 -0.35
C TYR A 29 5.05 2.56 0.08
N VAL A 30 4.41 1.59 -0.56
CA VAL A 30 3.04 1.19 -0.24
C VAL A 30 3.08 -0.10 0.60
N GLY A 31 2.22 -0.20 1.61
CA GLY A 31 2.09 -1.45 2.36
C GLY A 31 0.81 -1.55 3.17
N GLN A 32 0.40 -2.78 3.47
CA GLN A 32 -0.75 -3.04 4.34
C GLN A 32 -0.38 -3.47 5.76
N SER A 33 -1.31 -3.27 6.70
CA SER A 33 -1.15 -3.74 8.07
C SER A 33 -2.48 -3.99 8.80
N LYS A 34 -2.43 -4.84 9.83
CA LYS A 34 -3.49 -4.95 10.86
C LYS A 34 -3.53 -3.72 11.79
N ASN A 35 -2.45 -2.95 11.83
CA ASN A 35 -2.33 -1.68 12.52
C ASN A 35 -1.29 -0.83 11.78
N ILE A 36 -1.74 0.15 11.01
CA ILE A 36 -0.89 1.00 10.16
C ILE A 36 0.15 1.73 11.01
N PHE A 37 -0.26 2.41 12.07
CA PHE A 37 0.64 3.24 12.89
C PHE A 37 1.75 2.41 13.56
N LYS A 38 1.41 1.25 14.14
CA LYS A 38 2.41 0.33 14.70
C LYS A 38 3.38 -0.19 13.64
N ARG A 39 2.92 -0.35 12.39
CA ARG A 39 3.78 -0.80 11.28
C ARG A 39 4.70 0.33 10.82
N MET A 40 4.20 1.56 10.71
CA MET A 40 5.01 2.73 10.39
C MET A 40 6.10 2.95 11.44
N GLN A 41 5.76 2.92 12.74
CA GLN A 41 6.75 3.00 13.83
C GLN A 41 7.87 1.96 13.70
N ARG A 42 7.55 0.72 13.28
CA ARG A 42 8.55 -0.33 13.05
C ARG A 42 9.42 -0.06 11.83
N HIS A 43 8.86 0.54 10.77
CA HIS A 43 9.61 0.85 9.56
C HIS A 43 10.64 1.94 9.75
N PHE A 44 10.34 2.94 10.59
CA PHE A 44 11.28 4.02 10.95
C PHE A 44 12.10 3.73 12.21
N GLY A 45 11.92 2.56 12.84
CA GLY A 45 12.72 2.14 13.99
C GLY A 45 14.14 1.72 13.61
N LYS A 46 15.00 1.47 14.62
CA LYS A 46 16.44 1.15 14.45
C LYS A 46 16.76 0.05 13.41
N SER A 47 15.89 -0.95 13.28
CA SER A 47 16.04 -2.08 12.34
C SER A 47 14.97 -2.07 11.24
N GLY A 48 14.29 -0.94 11.07
CA GLY A 48 13.20 -0.79 10.13
C GLY A 48 13.68 -0.61 8.69
N LYS A 49 12.79 -0.92 7.73
CA LYS A 49 13.10 -0.80 6.30
C LYS A 49 13.32 0.64 5.84
N LEU A 50 12.74 1.60 6.54
CA LEU A 50 12.79 3.04 6.24
C LEU A 50 13.67 3.79 7.25
N LYS A 51 14.55 3.10 7.98
CA LYS A 51 15.42 3.72 8.99
C LYS A 51 16.37 4.78 8.44
N SER A 52 16.69 4.69 7.14
CA SER A 52 17.60 5.60 6.43
C SER A 52 16.85 6.63 5.58
N ALA A 53 15.51 6.65 5.63
CA ALA A 53 14.74 7.69 4.99
C ALA A 53 15.02 9.02 5.68
N GLN A 54 15.40 10.03 4.90
CA GLN A 54 15.64 11.38 5.40
C GLN A 54 14.33 12.14 5.56
N GLU A 55 13.39 11.91 4.64
CA GLU A 55 12.12 12.64 4.60
C GLU A 55 10.96 11.76 4.09
N VAL A 56 9.76 12.05 4.57
CA VAL A 56 8.49 11.58 3.99
C VAL A 56 7.85 12.77 3.28
N ILE A 57 7.99 12.82 1.96
CA ILE A 57 7.49 13.91 1.11
C ILE A 57 5.96 13.88 1.04
N GLN A 58 5.39 12.68 0.95
CA GLN A 58 3.94 12.49 0.89
C GLN A 58 3.55 11.25 1.68
N GLY A 59 2.42 11.30 2.38
CA GLY A 59 1.89 10.16 3.11
C GLY A 59 0.36 10.14 3.16
N VAL A 60 -0.22 9.04 2.71
CA VAL A 60 -1.67 8.79 2.80
C VAL A 60 -1.90 7.48 3.54
N THR A 61 -2.86 7.48 4.47
CA THR A 61 -3.33 6.25 5.12
C THR A 61 -4.77 5.98 4.72
N HIS A 62 -5.00 4.82 4.11
CA HIS A 62 -6.31 4.32 3.73
C HIS A 62 -6.82 3.38 4.83
N LYS A 63 -7.64 3.90 5.74
CA LYS A 63 -8.20 3.12 6.85
C LYS A 63 -9.25 2.14 6.32
N MET A 64 -9.11 0.87 6.68
CA MET A 64 -9.97 -0.24 6.25
C MET A 64 -10.40 -1.03 7.48
N ALA A 65 -11.13 -0.37 8.39
CA ALA A 65 -11.65 -1.00 9.61
C ALA A 65 -12.49 -2.24 9.25
N GLY A 66 -12.30 -3.35 9.96
CA GLY A 66 -12.96 -4.62 9.68
C GLY A 66 -12.37 -5.42 8.52
N SER A 67 -11.40 -4.89 7.76
CA SER A 67 -10.89 -5.59 6.58
C SER A 67 -10.16 -6.90 6.85
N THR A 68 -10.31 -7.82 5.90
CA THR A 68 -9.49 -9.02 5.80
C THR A 68 -8.09 -8.68 5.29
N LYS A 69 -7.14 -9.61 5.47
CA LYS A 69 -5.79 -9.47 4.88
C LYS A 69 -5.86 -9.40 3.35
N ALA A 70 -6.70 -10.22 2.73
CA ALA A 70 -6.83 -10.27 1.28
C ALA A 70 -7.36 -8.95 0.69
N GLU A 71 -8.35 -8.31 1.33
CA GLU A 71 -8.87 -7.03 0.85
C GLU A 71 -7.79 -5.93 0.87
N ARG A 72 -6.98 -5.88 1.94
CA ARG A 72 -5.89 -4.91 2.02
C ARG A 72 -4.79 -5.21 1.00
N GLU A 73 -4.46 -6.48 0.77
CA GLU A 73 -3.49 -6.86 -0.26
C GLU A 73 -3.98 -6.48 -1.66
N ILE A 74 -5.27 -6.68 -1.97
CA ILE A 74 -5.84 -6.26 -3.26
C ILE A 74 -5.73 -4.74 -3.40
N TYR A 75 -6.12 -3.99 -2.37
CA TYR A 75 -6.11 -2.53 -2.44
C TYR A 75 -4.70 -1.93 -2.47
N GLU A 76 -3.74 -2.52 -1.73
CA GLU A 76 -2.32 -2.18 -1.81
C GLU A 76 -1.79 -2.34 -3.25
N GLN A 77 -2.04 -3.49 -3.87
CA GLN A 77 -1.60 -3.72 -5.25
C GLN A 77 -2.32 -2.81 -6.24
N PHE A 78 -3.55 -2.39 -5.94
CA PHE A 78 -4.31 -1.47 -6.77
C PHE A 78 -3.71 -0.06 -6.78
N ILE A 79 -3.34 0.47 -5.60
CA ILE A 79 -2.61 1.75 -5.50
C ILE A 79 -1.32 1.67 -6.32
N ILE A 80 -0.54 0.59 -6.14
CA ILE A 80 0.71 0.40 -6.87
C ILE A 80 0.50 0.39 -8.39
N ALA A 81 -0.53 -0.31 -8.87
CA ALA A 81 -0.84 -0.41 -10.29
C ALA A 81 -1.33 0.93 -10.88
N GLU A 82 -2.25 1.61 -10.20
CA GLU A 82 -2.90 2.82 -10.75
C GLU A 82 -2.05 4.07 -10.54
N LYS A 83 -1.54 4.29 -9.33
CA LYS A 83 -0.81 5.52 -8.96
C LYS A 83 0.63 5.53 -9.47
N TYR A 84 1.29 4.38 -9.43
CA TYR A 84 2.71 4.25 -9.76
C TYR A 84 2.95 3.49 -11.07
N GLY A 85 1.92 3.31 -11.89
CA GLY A 85 2.02 2.62 -13.19
C GLY A 85 2.48 1.16 -13.10
N GLY A 86 2.45 0.57 -11.90
CA GLY A 86 2.87 -0.81 -11.66
C GLY A 86 4.33 -1.08 -12.04
N VAL A 87 5.28 -0.16 -11.82
CA VAL A 87 6.69 -0.27 -12.25
C VAL A 87 7.22 -1.72 -12.14
N ILE A 88 7.38 -2.36 -13.31
CA ILE A 88 7.85 -3.76 -13.51
C ILE A 88 9.34 -3.79 -13.92
N LYS A 89 9.94 -2.65 -14.25
CA LYS A 89 11.30 -2.57 -14.80
C LYS A 89 12.11 -1.44 -14.18
N ASP A 90 12.92 -1.76 -13.17
CA ASP A 90 14.29 -1.27 -13.06
C ASP A 90 15.10 -1.97 -11.95
N LYS A 91 16.42 -1.78 -11.94
CA LYS A 91 17.40 -2.39 -11.00
C LYS A 91 17.51 -1.70 -9.62
N SER A 92 16.68 -0.71 -9.28
CA SER A 92 16.65 -0.18 -7.91
C SER A 92 15.94 -1.17 -6.99
N ILE A 93 16.49 -1.38 -5.79
CA ILE A 93 16.03 -2.33 -4.77
C ILE A 93 14.54 -2.12 -4.38
N PHE A 94 13.97 -0.96 -4.73
CA PHE A 94 12.59 -0.57 -4.45
C PHE A 94 11.69 -0.41 -5.70
N LYS A 95 12.22 -0.57 -6.93
CA LYS A 95 11.46 -0.36 -8.18
C LYS A 95 10.63 -1.57 -8.65
N LYS A 96 10.42 -2.58 -7.79
CA LYS A 96 9.41 -3.64 -8.00
C LYS A 96 8.46 -3.69 -6.81
N LEU A 97 7.48 -2.79 -6.83
CA LEU A 97 6.45 -2.71 -5.79
C LEU A 97 5.35 -3.76 -5.99
N LEU A 98 5.08 -4.13 -7.24
CA LEU A 98 4.22 -5.27 -7.53
C LEU A 98 4.89 -6.57 -7.09
N ASN A 99 4.14 -7.40 -6.38
CA ASN A 99 4.58 -8.76 -6.05
C ASN A 99 4.70 -9.58 -7.34
N LYS A 100 5.88 -9.57 -7.96
CA LYS A 100 6.14 -10.21 -9.27
C LYS A 100 5.92 -11.74 -9.26
N VAL A 101 6.13 -12.38 -8.11
CA VAL A 101 6.07 -13.85 -7.99
C VAL A 101 4.65 -14.34 -7.71
N ASN A 102 3.85 -13.56 -6.97
CA ASN A 102 2.51 -13.98 -6.57
C ASN A 102 1.59 -12.79 -6.23
N PRO A 103 1.16 -12.00 -7.23
CA PRO A 103 0.35 -10.82 -6.98
C PRO A 103 -0.97 -11.24 -6.35
N VAL A 104 -1.32 -10.62 -5.22
CA VAL A 104 -2.51 -10.98 -4.44
C VAL A 104 -2.56 -12.49 -4.11
N GLY A 105 -1.41 -13.13 -3.89
CA GLY A 105 -1.37 -14.57 -3.59
C GLY A 105 -1.82 -15.48 -4.73
N GLY A 106 -1.85 -15.00 -5.98
CA GLY A 106 -2.07 -15.84 -7.18
C GLY A 106 -3.53 -15.94 -7.57
N ARG A 107 -4.37 -15.15 -6.92
CA ARG A 107 -5.83 -15.09 -7.14
C ARG A 107 -6.19 -14.48 -8.49
N TYR A 108 -5.28 -13.69 -9.07
CA TYR A 108 -5.46 -13.03 -10.34
C TYR A 108 -4.20 -13.17 -11.20
N ASP A 109 -4.40 -13.52 -12.46
CA ASP A 109 -3.36 -13.41 -13.47
C ASP A 109 -3.28 -11.95 -13.96
N LEU A 110 -2.37 -11.18 -13.36
CA LEU A 110 -2.20 -9.77 -13.74
C LEU A 110 -1.54 -9.59 -15.12
N ASN A 111 -1.04 -10.67 -15.74
CA ASN A 111 -0.42 -10.60 -17.07
C ASN A 111 -1.45 -10.78 -18.20
N SER A 112 -2.62 -11.35 -17.92
CA SER A 112 -3.72 -11.39 -18.89
C SER A 112 -4.66 -10.21 -18.74
N VAL A 113 -5.20 -9.75 -19.87
CA VAL A 113 -6.22 -8.68 -19.91
C VAL A 113 -7.43 -9.05 -19.03
N GLY A 114 -7.87 -10.31 -19.07
CA GLY A 114 -8.99 -10.81 -18.28
C GLY A 114 -8.70 -10.83 -16.78
N GLY A 115 -7.53 -11.29 -16.36
CA GLY A 115 -7.16 -11.33 -14.95
C GLY A 115 -6.91 -9.94 -14.36
N LEU A 116 -6.28 -9.03 -15.13
CA LEU A 116 -6.14 -7.62 -14.75
C LEU A 116 -7.50 -6.94 -14.61
N ARG A 117 -8.45 -7.18 -15.53
CA ARG A 117 -9.81 -6.62 -15.45
C ARG A 117 -10.53 -7.08 -14.18
N LYS A 118 -10.49 -8.38 -13.88
CA LYS A 118 -11.09 -8.95 -12.67
C LYS A 118 -10.45 -8.40 -11.39
N PHE A 119 -9.12 -8.24 -11.39
CA PHE A 119 -8.39 -7.64 -10.29
C PHE A 119 -8.84 -6.18 -10.05
N LYS A 120 -8.85 -5.34 -11.08
CA LYS A 120 -9.26 -3.93 -10.96
C LYS A 120 -10.72 -3.80 -10.53
N GLN A 121 -11.60 -4.64 -11.06
CA GLN A 121 -13.00 -4.67 -10.63
C GLN A 121 -13.10 -4.98 -9.13
N LYS A 122 -12.39 -6.02 -8.65
CA LYS A 122 -12.43 -6.36 -7.23
C LYS A 122 -11.84 -5.26 -6.35
N ALA A 123 -10.77 -4.62 -6.79
CA ALA A 123 -10.17 -3.52 -6.08
C ALA A 123 -11.12 -2.32 -5.95
N ARG A 124 -11.90 -2.01 -6.99
CA ARG A 124 -12.93 -0.95 -6.95
C ARG A 124 -14.09 -1.29 -6.03
N GLU A 125 -14.54 -2.55 -5.98
CA GLU A 125 -15.54 -3.00 -5.00
C GLU A 125 -15.03 -2.83 -3.56
N ILE A 126 -13.76 -3.15 -3.31
CA ILE A 126 -13.13 -2.96 -2.00
C ILE A 126 -13.03 -1.46 -1.69
N ALA A 127 -12.61 -0.65 -2.65
CA ALA A 127 -12.55 0.80 -2.48
C ALA A 127 -13.91 1.37 -2.09
N GLU A 128 -14.98 0.94 -2.76
CA GLU A 128 -16.35 1.34 -2.43
C GLU A 128 -16.75 0.92 -1.01
N LYS A 129 -16.53 -0.36 -0.66
CA LYS A 129 -16.86 -0.91 0.66
C LYS A 129 -16.26 -0.10 1.82
N TYR A 130 -15.07 0.48 1.61
CA TYR A 130 -14.34 1.22 2.64
C TYR A 130 -14.29 2.74 2.38
N ASN A 131 -15.05 3.26 1.41
CA ASN A 131 -15.06 4.67 1.00
C ASN A 131 -13.65 5.22 0.70
N LEU A 132 -12.90 4.50 -0.14
CA LEU A 132 -11.53 4.82 -0.54
C LEU A 132 -11.48 5.32 -1.99
N PRO A 133 -10.40 6.01 -2.40
CA PRO A 133 -10.20 6.39 -3.80
C PRO A 133 -10.25 5.20 -4.75
N LYS A 134 -10.97 5.37 -5.85
CA LYS A 134 -11.11 4.39 -6.94
C LYS A 134 -10.21 4.71 -8.14
N GLU A 135 -9.63 5.90 -8.14
CA GLU A 135 -8.83 6.45 -9.23
C GLU A 135 -7.67 7.22 -8.61
N TYR A 136 -6.54 7.21 -9.32
CA TYR A 136 -5.31 7.84 -8.88
C TYR A 136 -4.71 8.60 -10.05
N GLN A 137 -4.23 9.82 -9.78
CA GLN A 137 -3.33 10.50 -10.72
C GLN A 137 -2.00 9.76 -10.71
N GLN A 138 -1.47 9.46 -11.91
CA GLN A 138 -0.17 8.82 -12.03
C GLN A 138 0.94 9.79 -11.61
N ILE A 139 1.87 9.28 -10.81
CA ILE A 139 3.04 10.02 -10.35
C ILE A 139 4.29 9.44 -11.00
N ASN A 140 5.11 10.31 -11.58
CA ASN A 140 6.48 10.01 -11.97
C ASN A 140 7.39 10.38 -10.80
N LEU A 141 8.12 9.41 -10.27
CA LEU A 141 9.13 9.64 -9.25
C LEU A 141 10.43 10.09 -9.93
N ASN A 142 11.09 11.10 -9.35
CA ASN A 142 12.37 11.62 -9.84
C ASN A 142 13.56 10.75 -9.41
#